data_AF-A0A7J8DB80-F1
#
_entry.id   AF-A0A7J8DB80-F1
#
_cell.length_a   1.000
_cell.length_b   1.000
_cell.length_c   1.000
_cell.angle_alpha   90.00
_cell.angle_beta   90.00
_cell.angle_gamma   90.00
#
_symmetry.space_group_name_H-M   'P 1'
#
loop_
_entity.id
_entity.type
_entity.pdbx_description
1 polymer ?
#
loop_
_entity_poly.entity_id
_entity_poly.type
_entity_poly.pdbx_seq_one_letter_code
_entity_poly.pdbx_strand_id
1 'polypeptide(L)'
;MSFRKVNIIILVLAVVFFLLVLHHNFLGLSSLLRNEVSDSGIVGLQPIDFIPNVPRHAVDGRQEEIPVVIAASEDRLGGTIAAINSIQHNTRSNVIFYIVTLNHTADHLRSWLSSSTLKSIRYKLVNFDTKLLEGKVKEEDPDQGESIKPLTFARFYLPILVPRAKKAIYMDDDVIVQGDILALYNTPLKPGHAAAFSEDCDSVSTKVVIRGAGNQYNYIGYLDYKKERIRKLSMKASTCSFNPGVFVANLTEWKRQNITNQLEKWMKLNVEEGLYSRTLAGSITTPPLLIVFYQQHSTIDPMWNVRHLERDRNSDVREKHR
;
A
#
# COMPACT_ATOMS: atom_id res chain seq x y z
N MET A 1 -8.35 -58.07 -22.28
CA MET A 1 -7.54 -56.89 -22.68
C MET A 1 -6.57 -56.58 -21.54
N SER A 2 -5.25 -56.66 -21.78
CA SER A 2 -4.22 -56.62 -20.73
C SER A 2 -4.18 -55.29 -19.98
N PHE A 3 -4.16 -55.34 -18.64
CA PHE A 3 -4.08 -54.20 -17.69
C PHE A 3 -3.00 -53.16 -18.06
N ARG A 4 -1.92 -53.56 -18.74
CA ARG A 4 -0.89 -52.63 -19.26
C ARG A 4 -1.41 -51.64 -20.29
N LYS A 5 -2.36 -52.03 -21.15
CA LYS A 5 -2.93 -51.14 -22.17
C LYS A 5 -3.86 -50.09 -21.55
N VAL A 6 -4.57 -50.45 -20.47
CA VAL A 6 -5.48 -49.53 -19.76
C VAL A 6 -4.70 -48.41 -19.06
N ASN A 7 -3.58 -48.73 -18.41
CA ASN A 7 -2.72 -47.72 -17.78
C ASN A 7 -2.09 -46.74 -18.78
N ILE A 8 -1.72 -47.22 -19.97
CA ILE A 8 -1.17 -46.35 -21.02
C ILE A 8 -2.25 -45.40 -21.55
N ILE A 9 -3.48 -45.90 -21.75
CA ILE A 9 -4.60 -45.06 -22.21
C ILE A 9 -4.91 -43.96 -21.19
N ILE A 10 -4.94 -44.29 -19.90
CA ILE A 10 -5.18 -43.30 -18.83
C ILE A 10 -4.07 -42.24 -18.79
N LEU A 11 -2.81 -42.65 -18.93
CA LEU A 11 -1.67 -41.72 -18.96
C LEU A 11 -1.76 -40.76 -20.15
N VAL A 12 -2.09 -41.28 -21.34
CA VAL A 12 -2.27 -40.48 -22.56
C VAL A 12 -3.41 -39.47 -22.38
N LEU A 13 -4.55 -39.89 -21.81
CA LEU A 13 -5.66 -39.00 -21.53
C LEU A 13 -5.30 -37.91 -20.51
N ALA A 14 -4.51 -38.22 -19.48
CA ALA A 14 -4.03 -37.25 -18.51
C ALA A 14 -3.09 -36.21 -19.13
N VAL A 15 -2.19 -36.64 -20.03
CA VAL A 15 -1.30 -35.74 -20.78
C VAL A 15 -2.09 -34.85 -21.73
N VAL A 16 -3.08 -35.40 -22.46
CA VAL A 16 -3.94 -34.60 -23.35
C VAL A 16 -4.74 -33.58 -22.55
N PHE A 17 -5.31 -33.97 -21.41
CA PHE A 17 -6.03 -33.04 -20.53
C PHE A 17 -5.13 -31.93 -19.99
N PHE A 18 -3.91 -32.28 -19.56
CA PHE A 18 -2.93 -31.30 -19.11
C PHE A 18 -2.55 -30.31 -20.22
N LEU A 19 -2.33 -30.79 -21.45
CA LEU A 19 -2.04 -29.95 -22.61
C LEU A 19 -3.22 -29.05 -22.99
N LEU A 20 -4.46 -29.53 -22.85
CA LEU A 20 -5.66 -28.72 -23.08
C LEU A 20 -5.80 -27.61 -22.03
N VAL A 21 -5.56 -27.90 -20.75
CA VAL A 21 -5.56 -26.88 -19.68
C VAL A 21 -4.44 -25.86 -19.91
N LEU A 22 -3.25 -26.32 -20.29
CA LEU A 22 -2.12 -25.44 -20.57
C LEU A 22 -2.41 -24.54 -21.79
N HIS A 23 -2.99 -25.10 -22.84
CA HIS A 23 -3.41 -24.35 -24.04
C HIS A 23 -4.53 -23.35 -23.72
N HIS A 24 -5.51 -23.71 -22.90
CA HIS A 24 -6.58 -22.82 -22.48
C HIS A 24 -6.05 -21.66 -21.61
N ASN A 25 -5.14 -21.94 -20.69
CA ASN A 25 -4.47 -20.91 -19.89
C ASN A 25 -3.60 -19.99 -20.76
N PHE A 26 -2.90 -20.53 -21.76
CA PHE A 26 -2.11 -19.74 -22.71
C PHE A 26 -2.99 -18.89 -23.64
N LEU A 27 -4.13 -19.41 -24.07
CA LEU A 27 -5.11 -18.67 -24.86
C LEU A 27 -5.72 -17.53 -24.03
N GLY A 28 -6.05 -17.76 -22.76
CA GLY A 28 -6.50 -16.72 -21.82
C GLY A 28 -5.45 -15.62 -21.63
N LEU A 29 -4.17 -15.99 -21.47
CA LEU A 29 -3.06 -15.04 -21.39
C LEU A 29 -2.89 -14.26 -22.71
N SER A 30 -3.06 -14.93 -23.86
CA SER A 30 -2.96 -14.28 -25.17
C SER A 30 -4.12 -13.33 -25.45
N SER A 31 -5.33 -13.60 -24.95
CA SER A 31 -6.46 -12.67 -25.04
C SER A 31 -6.29 -11.45 -24.13
N LEU A 32 -5.65 -11.62 -22.97
CA LEU A 32 -5.26 -10.51 -22.08
C LEU A 32 -4.22 -9.61 -22.75
N LEU A 33 -3.19 -10.20 -23.38
CA LEU A 33 -2.16 -9.45 -24.10
C LEU A 33 -2.72 -8.78 -25.38
N ARG A 34 -3.65 -9.44 -26.09
CA ARG A 34 -4.23 -8.89 -27.33
C ARG A 34 -5.18 -7.71 -27.06
N ASN A 35 -5.85 -7.70 -25.91
CA ASN A 35 -6.67 -6.57 -25.48
C ASN A 35 -5.84 -5.36 -24.99
N GLU A 36 -4.57 -5.53 -24.60
CA GLU A 36 -3.68 -4.40 -24.29
C GLU A 36 -3.06 -3.75 -25.53
N VAL A 37 -2.93 -4.49 -26.64
CA VAL A 37 -2.29 -4.00 -27.88
C VAL A 37 -3.24 -3.17 -28.76
N SER A 38 -4.56 -3.35 -28.63
CA SER A 38 -5.53 -2.66 -29.51
C SER A 38 -5.91 -1.23 -29.09
N ASP A 39 -5.39 -0.70 -27.97
CA ASP A 39 -5.74 0.67 -27.51
C ASP A 39 -4.52 1.60 -27.31
N SER A 40 -3.38 1.26 -27.92
CA SER A 40 -2.19 2.11 -27.89
C SER A 40 -1.97 2.79 -29.24
N GLY A 41 -2.68 3.89 -29.49
CA GLY A 41 -2.28 4.88 -30.48
C GLY A 41 -1.01 5.59 -30.00
N ILE A 42 0.17 5.02 -30.25
CA ILE A 42 1.45 5.69 -30.04
C ILE A 42 2.04 6.08 -31.40
N VAL A 43 2.09 7.39 -31.63
CA VAL A 43 2.92 8.00 -32.66
C VAL A 43 4.38 7.91 -32.23
N GLY A 44 5.17 7.18 -33.03
CA GLY A 44 6.55 7.51 -33.40
C GLY A 44 7.63 7.39 -32.32
N LEU A 45 8.44 6.33 -32.44
CA LEU A 45 9.87 6.40 -32.81
C LEU A 45 10.44 4.98 -32.92
N GLN A 46 11.10 4.69 -34.06
CA GLN A 46 11.74 3.41 -34.39
C GLN A 46 13.05 3.17 -33.62
N PRO A 47 13.59 1.93 -33.59
CA PRO A 47 14.50 1.50 -32.53
C PRO A 47 15.92 1.06 -32.97
N ILE A 48 16.83 1.11 -31.99
CA ILE A 48 18.09 0.36 -31.74
C ILE A 48 19.34 0.63 -32.60
N ASP A 49 20.42 1.02 -31.91
CA ASP A 49 21.76 0.45 -32.09
C ASP A 49 22.28 -0.13 -30.76
N PHE A 50 22.79 -1.36 -30.81
CA PHE A 50 23.45 -2.12 -29.74
C PHE A 50 24.94 -1.71 -29.61
N ILE A 51 25.47 -1.51 -28.40
CA ILE A 51 26.81 -2.00 -27.96
C ILE A 51 26.80 -2.21 -26.43
N PRO A 52 27.33 -3.35 -25.92
CA PRO A 52 27.42 -3.64 -24.50
C PRO A 52 28.66 -2.98 -23.88
N ASN A 53 28.50 -2.36 -22.71
CA ASN A 53 29.55 -2.29 -21.70
C ASN A 53 28.93 -1.98 -20.35
N VAL A 54 29.10 -2.91 -19.42
CA VAL A 54 28.81 -2.73 -17.99
C VAL A 54 30.07 -2.12 -17.36
N PRO A 55 30.05 -0.88 -16.86
CA PRO A 55 30.97 -0.49 -15.81
C PRO A 55 30.38 -0.96 -14.49
N ARG A 56 31.14 -1.81 -13.78
CA ARG A 56 30.92 -2.13 -12.38
C ARG A 56 30.62 -0.82 -11.65
N HIS A 57 29.42 -0.71 -11.06
CA HIS A 57 29.08 0.44 -10.24
C HIS A 57 30.10 0.53 -9.10
N ALA A 58 30.90 1.58 -9.14
CA ALA A 58 31.60 2.08 -7.98
C ALA A 58 30.56 2.27 -6.87
N VAL A 59 30.79 1.60 -5.74
CA VAL A 59 30.08 1.88 -4.49
C VAL A 59 30.50 3.28 -4.09
N ASP A 60 29.70 4.28 -4.48
CA ASP A 60 29.82 5.63 -3.95
C ASP A 60 29.55 5.51 -2.45
N GLY A 61 30.56 5.80 -1.63
CA GLY A 61 30.55 5.70 -0.17
C GLY A 61 29.64 6.72 0.52
N ARG A 62 28.57 7.17 -0.15
CA ARG A 62 27.50 7.93 0.50
C ARG A 62 26.68 6.95 1.33
N GLN A 63 26.62 7.19 2.64
CA GLN A 63 25.61 6.53 3.48
C GLN A 63 24.25 6.64 2.79
N GLU A 64 23.62 5.49 2.54
CA GLU A 64 22.33 5.44 1.85
C GLU A 64 21.32 6.28 2.64
N GLU A 65 20.84 7.34 2.01
CA GLU A 65 19.83 8.23 2.58
C GLU A 65 18.50 7.48 2.68
N ILE A 66 17.89 7.44 3.87
CA ILE A 66 16.62 6.76 4.13
C ILE A 66 15.46 7.73 3.87
N PRO A 67 14.66 7.53 2.81
CA PRO A 67 13.52 8.40 2.53
C PRO A 67 12.32 7.97 3.36
N VAL A 68 11.83 8.87 4.20
CA VAL A 68 10.59 8.68 4.98
C VAL A 68 9.54 9.66 4.48
N VAL A 69 8.41 9.15 4.01
CA VAL A 69 7.29 9.94 3.49
C VAL A 69 6.19 9.98 4.54
N ILE A 70 5.77 11.19 4.93
CA ILE A 70 4.69 11.43 5.90
C ILE A 70 3.70 12.40 5.26
N ALA A 71 2.42 12.06 5.30
CA ALA A 71 1.35 12.97 4.89
C ALA A 71 0.93 13.83 6.09
N ALA A 72 1.02 15.16 5.97
CA ALA A 72 0.82 16.10 7.06
C ALA A 72 -0.39 17.00 6.76
N SER A 73 -1.52 16.74 7.41
CA SER A 73 -2.70 17.61 7.33
C SER A 73 -2.63 18.75 8.36
N GLU A 74 -3.29 19.87 8.04
CA GLU A 74 -3.34 21.08 8.87
C GLU A 74 -3.79 20.78 10.31
N ASP A 75 -4.83 19.97 10.46
CA ASP A 75 -5.44 19.60 11.74
C ASP A 75 -4.61 18.61 12.56
N ARG A 76 -3.55 18.04 11.98
CA ARG A 76 -2.71 16.98 12.60
C ARG A 76 -1.21 17.26 12.54
N LEU A 77 -0.81 18.51 12.30
CA LEU A 77 0.60 18.90 12.28
C LEU A 77 1.36 18.48 13.54
N GLY A 78 0.72 18.53 14.72
CA GLY A 78 1.31 18.04 15.97
C GLY A 78 1.71 16.57 15.92
N GLY A 79 0.89 15.72 15.31
CA GLY A 79 1.19 14.30 15.10
C GLY A 79 2.37 14.11 14.14
N THR A 80 2.38 14.85 13.02
CA THR A 80 3.52 14.85 12.08
C THR A 80 4.83 15.22 12.79
N ILE A 81 4.83 16.27 13.60
CA ILE A 81 6.03 16.71 14.34
C ILE A 81 6.45 15.66 15.37
N ALA A 82 5.51 15.05 16.09
CA ALA A 82 5.79 13.98 17.04
C ALA A 82 6.40 12.75 16.36
N ALA A 83 5.86 12.32 15.21
CA ALA A 83 6.38 11.22 14.41
C ALA A 83 7.83 11.50 13.96
N ILE A 84 8.09 12.66 13.35
CA ILE A 84 9.43 13.08 12.92
C ILE A 84 10.41 13.11 14.10
N ASN A 85 10.00 13.71 15.23
CA ASN A 85 10.84 13.81 16.42
C ASN A 85 11.17 12.43 17.00
N SER A 86 10.20 11.52 17.03
CA SER A 86 10.41 10.15 17.51
C SER A 86 11.41 9.37 16.64
N ILE A 87 11.35 9.54 15.31
CA ILE A 87 12.33 8.94 14.39
C ILE A 87 13.71 9.53 14.64
N GLN A 88 13.83 10.85 14.70
CA GLN A 88 15.10 11.54 14.92
C GLN A 88 15.75 11.17 16.25
N HIS A 89 14.97 10.92 17.29
CA HIS A 89 15.48 10.53 18.60
C HIS A 89 16.02 9.10 18.62
N ASN A 90 15.44 8.20 17.81
CA ASN A 90 15.71 6.75 17.86
C ASN A 90 16.63 6.25 16.74
N THR A 91 17.12 7.12 15.84
CA THR A 91 18.06 6.71 14.79
C THR A 91 19.29 7.62 14.72
N ARG A 92 20.43 7.02 14.36
CA ARG A 92 21.64 7.76 13.96
C ARG A 92 21.86 7.72 12.45
N SER A 93 20.96 7.08 11.71
CA SER A 93 21.04 6.93 10.26
C SER A 93 20.68 8.22 9.53
N ASN A 94 21.15 8.33 8.29
CA ASN A 94 20.94 9.51 7.48
C ASN A 94 19.51 9.55 6.89
N VAL A 95 18.56 10.10 7.63
CA VAL A 95 17.15 10.21 7.21
C VAL A 95 16.91 11.48 6.40
N ILE A 96 16.03 11.41 5.40
CA ILE A 96 15.40 12.58 4.77
C ILE A 96 13.88 12.42 4.85
N PHE A 97 13.21 13.45 5.34
CA PHE A 97 11.75 13.47 5.41
C PHE A 97 11.14 14.11 4.17
N TYR A 98 10.18 13.45 3.54
CA TYR A 98 9.33 14.01 2.52
C TYR A 98 7.96 14.24 3.15
N ILE A 99 7.73 15.50 3.55
CA ILE A 99 6.52 15.89 4.25
C ILE A 99 5.52 16.37 3.20
N VAL A 100 4.51 15.55 2.93
CA VAL A 100 3.52 15.76 1.89
C VAL A 100 2.35 16.51 2.48
N THR A 101 2.06 17.69 1.98
CA THR A 101 1.02 18.57 2.54
C THR A 101 0.33 19.39 1.44
N LEU A 102 -0.63 20.22 1.79
CA LEU A 102 -1.30 21.14 0.87
C LEU A 102 -0.63 22.52 0.90
N ASN A 103 -0.70 23.27 -0.20
CA ASN A 103 -0.07 24.58 -0.34
C ASN A 103 -0.40 25.54 0.81
N HIS A 104 -1.65 25.58 1.28
CA HIS A 104 -2.07 26.48 2.36
C HIS A 104 -1.49 26.08 3.73
N THR A 105 -1.10 24.83 3.92
CA THR A 105 -0.50 24.29 5.15
C THR A 105 1.02 24.43 5.18
N ALA A 106 1.65 24.58 4.01
CA ALA A 106 3.10 24.54 3.88
C ALA A 106 3.81 25.59 4.75
N ASP A 107 3.29 26.82 4.82
CA ASP A 107 3.91 27.88 5.61
C ASP A 107 3.74 27.68 7.12
N HIS A 108 2.58 27.17 7.55
CA HIS A 108 2.37 26.81 8.95
C HIS A 108 3.31 25.69 9.39
N LEU A 109 3.45 24.64 8.56
CA LEU A 109 4.39 23.56 8.79
C LEU A 109 5.85 24.05 8.83
N ARG A 110 6.26 24.98 7.96
CA ARG A 110 7.60 25.60 8.02
C ARG A 110 7.84 26.30 9.35
N SER A 111 6.84 27.01 9.87
CA SER A 111 6.92 27.69 11.17
C SER A 111 7.15 26.70 12.32
N TRP A 112 6.43 25.58 12.35
CA TRP A 112 6.61 24.54 13.37
C TRP A 112 7.98 23.84 13.27
N LEU A 113 8.41 23.51 12.05
CA LEU A 113 9.72 22.89 11.84
C LEU A 113 10.86 23.83 12.23
N SER A 114 10.70 25.14 12.03
CA SER A 114 11.72 26.14 12.35
C SER A 114 11.75 26.53 13.83
N SER A 115 10.62 26.40 14.55
CA SER A 115 10.50 26.77 15.96
C SER A 115 10.78 25.62 16.93
N SER A 116 10.79 24.37 16.46
CA SER A 116 11.00 23.18 17.29
C SER A 116 12.48 22.79 17.47
N THR A 117 12.73 21.72 18.23
CA THR A 117 14.05 21.06 18.36
C THR A 117 14.55 20.43 17.05
N LEU A 118 13.74 20.46 15.99
CA LEU A 118 13.99 19.81 14.71
C LEU A 118 14.76 20.66 13.69
N LYS A 119 15.44 21.74 14.12
CA LYS A 119 16.16 22.67 13.22
C LYS A 119 17.21 21.99 12.33
N SER A 120 17.74 20.85 12.73
CA SER A 120 18.78 20.10 12.03
C SER A 120 18.26 18.97 11.14
N ILE A 121 16.95 18.72 11.09
CA ILE A 121 16.43 17.63 10.26
C ILE A 121 16.58 17.97 8.78
N ARG A 122 16.81 16.95 7.96
CA ARG A 122 16.78 17.09 6.51
C ARG A 122 15.37 16.75 6.02
N TYR A 123 14.71 17.70 5.39
CA TYR A 123 13.36 17.51 4.89
C TYR A 123 13.13 18.19 3.54
N LYS A 124 12.07 17.75 2.86
CA LYS A 124 11.50 18.36 1.67
C LYS A 124 10.00 18.47 1.89
N LEU A 125 9.46 19.66 1.68
CA LEU A 125 8.01 19.84 1.61
C LEU A 125 7.57 19.51 0.20
N VAL A 126 6.57 18.63 0.10
CA VAL A 126 6.00 18.19 -1.16
C VAL A 126 4.54 18.60 -1.17
N ASN A 127 4.16 19.48 -2.10
CA ASN A 127 2.74 19.78 -2.29
C ASN A 127 2.04 18.59 -2.95
N PHE A 128 0.96 18.13 -2.36
CA PHE A 128 0.10 17.12 -2.95
C PHE A 128 -0.83 17.76 -3.98
N ASP A 129 -0.73 17.32 -5.24
CA ASP A 129 -1.64 17.77 -6.30
C ASP A 129 -2.99 17.06 -6.19
N THR A 130 -4.00 17.76 -5.71
CA THR A 130 -5.35 17.21 -5.53
C THR A 130 -6.02 16.83 -6.85
N LYS A 131 -5.55 17.37 -7.99
CA LYS A 131 -6.04 16.99 -9.32
C LYS A 131 -5.80 15.53 -9.63
N LEU A 132 -4.82 14.89 -8.97
CA LEU A 132 -4.61 13.46 -9.06
C LEU A 132 -5.83 12.64 -8.64
N LEU A 133 -6.76 13.21 -7.86
CA LEU A 133 -7.95 12.51 -7.37
C LEU A 133 -9.22 12.76 -8.21
N GLU A 134 -9.19 13.69 -9.16
CA GLU A 134 -10.35 14.06 -9.99
C GLU A 134 -10.93 12.83 -10.72
N GLY A 135 -12.22 12.59 -10.51
CA GLY A 135 -12.95 11.45 -11.08
C GLY A 135 -12.55 10.07 -10.51
N LYS A 136 -11.70 10.02 -9.47
CA LYS A 136 -11.25 8.77 -8.84
C LYS A 136 -11.83 8.57 -7.44
N VAL A 137 -12.38 9.62 -6.85
CA VAL A 137 -13.00 9.59 -5.52
C VAL A 137 -14.32 10.37 -5.56
N LYS A 138 -15.26 10.03 -4.68
CA LYS A 138 -16.53 10.78 -4.56
C LYS A 138 -16.29 12.02 -3.70
N GLU A 139 -16.72 13.20 -4.12
CA GLU A 139 -16.40 14.46 -3.41
C GLU A 139 -16.91 14.49 -1.96
N GLU A 140 -18.03 13.83 -1.70
CA GLU A 140 -18.61 13.62 -0.38
C GLU A 140 -18.88 12.13 -0.16
N ASP A 141 -18.64 11.64 1.07
CA ASP A 141 -19.20 10.36 1.50
C ASP A 141 -20.68 10.57 1.86
N PRO A 142 -21.63 10.11 1.02
CA PRO A 142 -23.06 10.39 1.22
C PRO A 142 -23.61 9.81 2.53
N ASP A 143 -22.92 8.85 3.15
CA ASP A 143 -23.37 8.20 4.39
C ASP A 143 -22.73 8.81 5.66
N GLN A 144 -21.59 9.50 5.55
CA GLN A 144 -20.87 10.09 6.68
C GLN A 144 -20.90 11.64 6.70
N GLY A 145 -21.20 12.28 5.57
CA GLY A 145 -21.19 13.74 5.45
C GLY A 145 -19.81 14.38 5.64
N GLU A 146 -18.74 13.58 5.68
CA GLU A 146 -17.37 14.06 5.79
C GLU A 146 -16.74 14.21 4.41
N SER A 147 -16.10 15.36 4.17
CA SER A 147 -15.35 15.61 2.93
C SER A 147 -14.13 14.69 2.86
N ILE A 148 -13.81 14.22 1.66
CA ILE A 148 -12.60 13.42 1.46
C ILE A 148 -11.36 14.23 1.83
N LYS A 149 -10.51 13.64 2.69
CA LYS A 149 -9.19 14.19 3.06
C LYS A 149 -8.15 13.79 2.00
N PRO A 150 -7.72 14.66 1.08
CA PRO A 150 -6.92 14.24 -0.09
C PRO A 150 -5.58 13.58 0.28
N LEU A 151 -4.97 14.03 1.38
CA LEU A 151 -3.67 13.57 1.84
C LEU A 151 -3.65 12.08 2.24
N THR A 152 -4.80 11.46 2.55
CA THR A 152 -4.84 10.01 2.83
C THR A 152 -4.41 9.19 1.61
N PHE A 153 -4.58 9.73 0.40
CA PHE A 153 -4.20 9.08 -0.87
C PHE A 153 -2.73 9.28 -1.23
N ALA A 154 -1.97 10.11 -0.51
CA ALA A 154 -0.55 10.34 -0.81
C ALA A 154 0.25 9.03 -0.91
N ARG A 155 -0.12 8.02 -0.10
CA ARG A 155 0.50 6.69 -0.11
C ARG A 155 0.41 5.94 -1.45
N PHE A 156 -0.49 6.31 -2.36
CA PHE A 156 -0.60 5.70 -3.69
C PHE A 156 0.38 6.29 -4.69
N TYR A 157 0.90 7.49 -4.39
CA TYR A 157 1.66 8.32 -5.30
C TYR A 157 3.15 8.41 -4.93
N LEU A 158 3.66 7.48 -4.11
CA LEU A 158 5.06 7.51 -3.66
C LEU A 158 6.07 7.72 -4.80
N PRO A 159 5.99 7.04 -5.97
CA PRO A 159 6.94 7.30 -7.06
C PRO A 159 6.90 8.73 -7.62
N ILE A 160 5.76 9.43 -7.51
CA ILE A 160 5.62 10.83 -7.95
C ILE A 160 6.16 11.76 -6.86
N LEU A 161 5.90 11.44 -5.60
CA LEU A 161 6.30 12.26 -4.44
C LEU A 161 7.80 12.19 -4.16
N VAL A 162 8.43 11.03 -4.41
CA VAL A 162 9.86 10.78 -4.18
C VAL A 162 10.56 10.15 -5.40
N PRO A 163 10.61 10.83 -6.56
CA PRO A 163 10.92 10.20 -7.85
C PRO A 163 12.33 9.61 -7.98
N ARG A 164 13.29 10.17 -7.23
CA ARG A 164 14.70 9.74 -7.23
C ARG A 164 14.98 8.56 -6.30
N ALA A 165 14.07 8.26 -5.37
CA ALA A 165 14.25 7.17 -4.43
C ALA A 165 13.99 5.81 -5.10
N LYS A 166 14.81 4.82 -4.76
CA LYS A 166 14.62 3.41 -5.16
C LYS A 166 13.76 2.64 -4.15
N LYS A 167 13.81 3.06 -2.89
CA LYS A 167 13.07 2.49 -1.75
C LYS A 167 12.68 3.64 -0.82
N ALA A 168 11.55 3.54 -0.16
CA ALA A 168 11.08 4.53 0.81
C ALA A 168 10.25 3.85 1.90
N ILE A 169 10.14 4.51 3.05
CA ILE A 169 9.16 4.18 4.07
C ILE A 169 8.01 5.18 3.96
N TYR A 170 6.78 4.70 3.97
CA TYR A 170 5.61 5.54 4.21
C TYR A 170 5.11 5.34 5.63
N MET A 171 4.74 6.43 6.31
CA MET A 171 4.12 6.39 7.63
C MET A 171 3.00 7.43 7.72
N ASP A 172 1.92 7.05 8.39
CA ASP A 172 0.87 7.97 8.82
C ASP A 172 1.41 8.90 9.92
N ASP A 173 0.73 10.03 10.11
CA ASP A 173 1.07 11.11 11.03
C ASP A 173 0.56 10.90 12.47
N ASP A 174 0.00 9.72 12.77
CA ASP A 174 -0.43 9.26 14.11
C ASP A 174 0.51 8.18 14.68
N VAL A 175 1.75 8.10 14.20
CA VAL A 175 2.73 7.11 14.66
C VAL A 175 3.75 7.71 15.62
N ILE A 176 4.21 6.89 16.57
CA ILE A 176 5.41 7.15 17.37
C ILE A 176 6.38 5.99 17.15
N VAL A 177 7.59 6.33 16.70
CA VAL A 177 8.63 5.36 16.38
C VAL A 177 9.57 5.19 17.57
N GLN A 178 9.64 3.97 18.10
CA GLN A 178 10.52 3.62 19.22
C GLN A 178 11.78 2.84 18.79
N GLY A 179 11.78 2.27 17.58
CA GLY A 179 12.92 1.51 17.03
C GLY A 179 13.79 2.35 16.10
N ASP A 180 14.98 1.84 15.78
CA ASP A 180 15.82 2.44 14.73
C ASP A 180 15.18 2.21 13.35
N ILE A 181 14.76 3.30 12.70
CA ILE A 181 14.09 3.29 11.40
C ILE A 181 14.91 2.59 10.30
N LEU A 182 16.22 2.46 10.46
CA LEU A 182 17.09 1.69 9.57
C LEU A 182 16.68 0.21 9.52
N ALA A 183 16.25 -0.37 10.65
CA ALA A 183 15.80 -1.76 10.70
C ALA A 183 14.52 -1.95 9.88
N LEU A 184 13.56 -1.00 9.97
CA LEU A 184 12.38 -1.00 9.09
C LEU A 184 12.80 -0.85 7.62
N TYR A 185 13.65 0.13 7.31
CA TYR A 185 14.12 0.37 5.94
C TYR A 185 14.79 -0.85 5.33
N ASN A 186 15.54 -1.62 6.13
CA ASN A 186 16.24 -2.83 5.70
C ASN A 186 15.37 -4.08 5.61
N THR A 187 14.04 -3.97 5.80
CA THR A 187 13.12 -5.09 5.62
C THR A 187 13.38 -5.76 4.25
N PRO A 188 13.62 -7.09 4.23
CA PRO A 188 13.83 -7.83 3.00
C PRO A 188 12.53 -7.92 2.21
N LEU A 189 12.60 -7.57 0.92
CA LEU A 189 11.48 -7.69 -0.01
C LEU A 189 11.72 -8.90 -0.91
N LYS A 190 10.75 -9.80 -0.99
CA LYS A 190 10.82 -10.93 -1.92
C LYS A 190 10.90 -10.43 -3.36
N PRO A 191 11.55 -11.17 -4.29
CA PRO A 191 11.61 -10.79 -5.69
C PRO A 191 10.22 -10.51 -6.26
N GLY A 192 10.06 -9.38 -6.96
CA GLY A 192 8.77 -8.95 -7.52
C GLY A 192 7.81 -8.31 -6.53
N HIS A 193 8.13 -8.20 -5.23
CA HIS A 193 7.26 -7.51 -4.28
C HIS A 193 7.61 -6.01 -4.22
N ALA A 194 6.63 -5.17 -4.54
CA ALA A 194 6.80 -3.72 -4.52
C ALA A 194 6.64 -3.09 -3.13
N ALA A 195 6.13 -3.82 -2.14
CA ALA A 195 5.96 -3.32 -0.78
C ALA A 195 6.02 -4.42 0.29
N ALA A 196 6.24 -4.01 1.54
CA ALA A 196 6.04 -4.82 2.73
C ALA A 196 5.14 -4.14 3.75
N PHE A 197 4.17 -4.87 4.28
CA PHE A 197 3.17 -4.38 5.22
C PHE A 197 3.14 -5.24 6.49
N SER A 198 2.52 -4.72 7.56
CA SER A 198 2.22 -5.49 8.77
C SER A 198 0.86 -6.14 8.62
N GLU A 199 0.77 -7.45 8.90
CA GLU A 199 -0.52 -8.13 9.04
C GLU A 199 -1.32 -7.52 10.21
N ASP A 200 -2.65 -7.51 10.09
CA ASP A 200 -3.53 -6.74 10.97
C ASP A 200 -4.74 -7.54 11.50
N CYS A 201 -4.77 -8.85 11.26
CA CYS A 201 -5.86 -9.70 11.73
C CYS A 201 -5.72 -10.15 13.20
N ASP A 202 -4.53 -10.04 13.81
CA ASP A 202 -4.27 -10.57 15.17
C ASP A 202 -4.25 -9.48 16.25
N SER A 203 -5.16 -8.49 16.20
CA SER A 203 -5.21 -7.49 17.27
C SER A 203 -5.56 -8.15 18.61
N VAL A 204 -4.67 -8.00 19.60
CA VAL A 204 -4.74 -8.62 20.94
C VAL A 204 -6.02 -8.23 21.70
N SER A 205 -6.67 -7.14 21.30
CA SER A 205 -7.98 -6.69 21.78
C SER A 205 -9.15 -7.61 21.37
N THR A 206 -8.96 -8.49 20.39
CA THR A 206 -9.96 -9.50 19.97
C THR A 206 -10.04 -10.70 20.92
N LYS A 207 -9.26 -10.73 22.02
CA LYS A 207 -9.40 -11.76 23.07
C LYS A 207 -10.77 -11.72 23.77
N VAL A 208 -11.56 -10.66 23.59
CA VAL A 208 -13.01 -10.71 23.81
C VAL A 208 -13.67 -11.22 22.52
N VAL A 209 -13.60 -12.54 22.34
CA VAL A 209 -14.30 -13.25 21.27
C VAL A 209 -15.80 -13.10 21.52
N ILE A 210 -16.44 -12.11 20.88
CA ILE A 210 -17.88 -12.21 20.63
C ILE A 210 -18.04 -13.32 19.59
N ARG A 211 -18.32 -14.54 20.06
CA ARG A 211 -18.70 -15.68 19.22
C ARG A 211 -19.83 -15.24 18.28
N GLY A 212 -19.50 -14.98 17.02
CA GLY A 212 -20.47 -14.59 15.98
C GLY A 212 -20.08 -13.36 15.16
N ALA A 213 -19.18 -12.49 15.65
CA ALA A 213 -18.58 -11.42 14.85
C ALA A 213 -17.25 -11.94 14.30
N GLY A 214 -17.23 -12.38 13.04
CA GLY A 214 -15.98 -12.78 12.38
C GLY A 214 -14.93 -11.67 12.49
N ASN A 215 -13.65 -12.05 12.53
CA ASN A 215 -12.53 -11.15 12.66
C ASN A 215 -12.63 -10.05 11.57
N GLN A 216 -12.96 -8.82 11.98
CA GLN A 216 -13.40 -7.78 11.04
C GLN A 216 -12.27 -7.36 10.10
N TYR A 217 -11.01 -7.49 10.53
CA TYR A 217 -9.77 -7.19 9.78
C TYR A 217 -9.37 -8.29 8.78
N ASN A 218 -10.35 -8.98 8.21
CA ASN A 218 -10.16 -9.84 7.04
C ASN A 218 -10.72 -9.12 5.80
N TYR A 219 -10.40 -9.65 4.62
CA TYR A 219 -10.84 -9.05 3.35
C TYR A 219 -12.36 -8.85 3.25
N ILE A 220 -13.17 -9.68 3.90
CA ILE A 220 -14.63 -9.52 3.98
C ILE A 220 -15.08 -8.19 4.61
N GLY A 221 -14.26 -7.61 5.51
CA GLY A 221 -14.57 -6.34 6.16
C GLY A 221 -14.33 -5.13 5.27
N TYR A 222 -13.50 -5.27 4.22
CA TYR A 222 -13.06 -4.19 3.33
C TYR A 222 -13.66 -4.26 1.91
N LEU A 223 -14.05 -5.45 1.44
CA LEU A 223 -14.53 -5.67 0.08
C LEU A 223 -15.97 -6.17 0.08
N ASP A 224 -16.80 -5.65 -0.83
CA ASP A 224 -18.18 -6.11 -0.99
C ASP A 224 -18.22 -7.37 -1.86
N TYR A 225 -18.18 -8.54 -1.22
CA TYR A 225 -18.29 -9.84 -1.88
C TYR A 225 -19.64 -10.12 -2.53
N LYS A 226 -20.65 -9.26 -2.37
CA LYS A 226 -21.89 -9.33 -3.16
C LYS A 226 -21.67 -8.84 -4.59
N LYS A 227 -20.65 -8.01 -4.82
CA LYS A 227 -20.30 -7.49 -6.15
C LYS A 227 -19.61 -8.56 -6.98
N GLU A 228 -20.12 -8.79 -8.20
CA GLU A 228 -19.59 -9.80 -9.11
C GLU A 228 -18.10 -9.56 -9.44
N ARG A 229 -17.71 -8.30 -9.62
CA ARG A 229 -16.32 -7.90 -9.88
C ARG A 229 -15.37 -8.36 -8.77
N ILE A 230 -15.76 -8.18 -7.50
CA ILE A 230 -14.97 -8.64 -6.35
C ILE A 230 -14.89 -10.16 -6.32
N ARG A 231 -16.00 -10.86 -6.56
CA ARG A 231 -16.01 -12.33 -6.61
C ARG A 231 -15.10 -12.89 -7.71
N LYS A 232 -15.06 -12.25 -8.87
CA LYS A 232 -14.21 -12.65 -10.00
C LYS A 232 -12.70 -12.58 -9.70
N LEU A 233 -12.29 -11.76 -8.73
CA LEU A 233 -10.89 -11.72 -8.27
C LEU A 233 -10.47 -13.00 -7.54
N SER A 234 -11.41 -13.85 -7.13
CA SER A 234 -11.14 -15.13 -6.45
C SER A 234 -10.28 -15.01 -5.17
N MET A 235 -10.29 -13.83 -4.53
CA MET A 235 -9.62 -13.60 -3.26
C MET A 235 -10.46 -14.17 -2.12
N LYS A 236 -9.85 -14.91 -1.18
CA LYS A 236 -10.61 -15.50 -0.08
C LYS A 236 -11.07 -14.42 0.90
N ALA A 237 -12.36 -14.41 1.21
CA ALA A 237 -12.97 -13.48 2.18
C ALA A 237 -12.34 -13.56 3.58
N SER A 238 -11.82 -14.73 3.95
CA SER A 238 -11.13 -15.00 5.22
C SER A 238 -9.65 -14.64 5.21
N THR A 239 -9.11 -14.05 4.14
CA THR A 239 -7.70 -13.64 4.11
C THR A 239 -7.48 -12.51 5.11
N CYS A 240 -6.41 -12.62 5.90
CA CYS A 240 -5.94 -11.57 6.80
C CYS A 240 -5.62 -10.30 6.00
N SER A 241 -6.09 -9.13 6.45
CA SER A 241 -5.64 -7.85 5.88
C SER A 241 -4.29 -7.42 6.45
N PHE A 242 -3.73 -6.39 5.84
CA PHE A 242 -2.59 -5.67 6.38
C PHE A 242 -2.94 -4.21 6.67
N ASN A 243 -2.20 -3.58 7.58
CA ASN A 243 -2.36 -2.17 7.92
C ASN A 243 -1.45 -1.30 7.04
N PRO A 244 -2.00 -0.42 6.18
CA PRO A 244 -1.23 0.41 5.26
C PRO A 244 -0.73 1.73 5.87
N GLY A 245 -0.83 1.91 7.19
CA GLY A 245 -0.37 3.12 7.88
C GLY A 245 1.14 3.18 8.09
N VAL A 246 1.84 2.04 8.04
CA VAL A 246 3.31 1.96 8.03
C VAL A 246 3.72 0.87 7.05
N PHE A 247 4.51 1.21 6.04
CA PHE A 247 5.03 0.22 5.10
C PHE A 247 6.32 0.63 4.42
N VAL A 248 7.03 -0.36 3.89
CA VAL A 248 8.26 -0.18 3.11
C VAL A 248 7.92 -0.40 1.64
N ALA A 249 8.25 0.56 0.78
CA ALA A 249 8.00 0.49 -0.66
C ALA A 249 9.31 0.35 -1.44
N ASN A 250 9.40 -0.65 -2.31
CA ASN A 250 10.40 -0.68 -3.38
C ASN A 250 9.85 0.10 -4.57
N LEU A 251 10.28 1.35 -4.70
CA LEU A 251 9.79 2.27 -5.72
C LEU A 251 10.28 1.91 -7.11
N THR A 252 11.38 1.16 -7.23
CA THR A 252 11.83 0.62 -8.52
C THR A 252 10.82 -0.39 -9.03
N GLU A 253 10.44 -1.33 -8.18
CA GLU A 253 9.48 -2.38 -8.49
C GLU A 253 8.05 -1.83 -8.64
N TRP A 254 7.68 -0.87 -7.79
CA TRP A 254 6.41 -0.15 -7.87
C TRP A 254 6.22 0.53 -9.23
N LYS A 255 7.27 1.21 -9.73
CA LYS A 255 7.28 1.82 -11.07
C LYS A 255 7.23 0.76 -12.16
N ARG A 256 8.04 -0.29 -12.06
CA ARG A 256 8.11 -1.39 -13.04
C ARG A 256 6.76 -2.07 -13.26
N GLN A 257 5.99 -2.28 -12.18
CA GLN A 257 4.66 -2.91 -12.23
C GLN A 257 3.51 -1.92 -12.43
N ASN A 258 3.80 -0.62 -12.53
CA ASN A 258 2.79 0.41 -12.68
C ASN A 258 1.71 0.39 -11.57
N ILE A 259 2.12 0.15 -10.32
CA ILE A 259 1.21 -0.06 -9.18
C ILE A 259 0.28 1.14 -8.96
N THR A 260 0.79 2.38 -9.14
CA THR A 260 -0.04 3.59 -8.99
C THR A 260 -1.25 3.57 -9.93
N ASN A 261 -1.07 3.22 -11.21
CA ASN A 261 -2.19 3.15 -12.16
C ASN A 261 -3.17 2.01 -11.80
N GLN A 262 -2.68 0.90 -11.24
CA GLN A 262 -3.56 -0.17 -10.77
C GLN A 262 -4.42 0.29 -9.58
N LEU A 263 -3.84 1.03 -8.64
CA LEU A 263 -4.58 1.62 -7.51
C LEU A 263 -5.63 2.61 -8.02
N GLU A 264 -5.25 3.50 -8.92
CA GLU A 264 -6.19 4.46 -9.53
C GLU A 264 -7.36 3.79 -10.26
N LYS A 265 -7.09 2.69 -10.97
CA LYS A 265 -8.13 1.89 -11.64
C LYS A 265 -9.17 1.41 -10.62
N TRP A 266 -8.72 0.90 -9.47
CA TRP A 266 -9.63 0.44 -8.42
C TRP A 266 -10.41 1.57 -7.77
N MET A 267 -9.79 2.74 -7.60
CA MET A 267 -10.46 3.94 -7.10
C MET A 267 -11.63 4.34 -8.02
N LYS A 268 -11.38 4.45 -9.34
CA LYS A 268 -12.40 4.78 -10.35
C LYS A 268 -13.54 3.76 -10.36
N LEU A 269 -13.21 2.48 -10.39
CA LEU A 269 -14.21 1.40 -10.37
C LEU A 269 -15.08 1.44 -9.10
N ASN A 270 -14.51 1.86 -7.95
CA ASN A 270 -15.30 2.02 -6.74
C ASN A 270 -16.25 3.22 -6.80
N VAL A 271 -15.87 4.31 -7.47
CA VAL A 271 -16.79 5.45 -7.73
C VAL A 271 -18.01 4.97 -8.51
N GLU A 272 -17.78 4.18 -9.57
CA GLU A 272 -18.81 3.68 -10.48
C GLU A 272 -19.70 2.59 -9.86
N GLU A 273 -19.10 1.60 -9.18
CA GLU A 273 -19.81 0.36 -8.79
C GLU A 273 -20.02 0.21 -7.28
N GLY A 274 -19.35 1.02 -6.44
CA GLY A 274 -19.37 0.89 -4.98
C GLY A 274 -18.91 -0.49 -4.52
N LEU A 275 -17.64 -0.79 -4.75
CA LEU A 275 -17.04 -2.13 -4.59
C LEU A 275 -16.56 -2.43 -3.17
N TYR A 276 -16.36 -1.41 -2.36
CA TYR A 276 -15.78 -1.55 -1.04
C TYR A 276 -16.86 -1.75 0.01
N SER A 277 -16.55 -2.60 0.99
CA SER A 277 -17.44 -2.82 2.11
C SER A 277 -17.45 -1.60 3.03
N ARG A 278 -18.59 -1.34 3.64
CA ARG A 278 -18.80 -0.24 4.60
C ARG A 278 -18.77 -0.70 6.05
N THR A 279 -18.58 -2.00 6.32
CA THR A 279 -18.63 -2.56 7.69
C THR A 279 -17.50 -2.11 8.60
N LEU A 280 -16.31 -1.83 8.05
CA LEU A 280 -15.17 -1.32 8.81
C LEU A 280 -14.93 0.15 8.48
N ALA A 281 -15.47 1.05 9.30
CA ALA A 281 -15.14 2.49 9.38
C ALA A 281 -14.89 3.22 8.04
N GLY A 282 -15.55 2.80 6.95
CA GLY A 282 -15.45 3.43 5.63
C GLY A 282 -14.04 3.63 5.08
N SER A 283 -13.06 2.74 5.34
CA SER A 283 -11.70 2.94 4.78
C SER A 283 -11.71 2.83 3.25
N ILE A 284 -11.69 3.96 2.55
CA ILE A 284 -11.71 4.03 1.08
C ILE A 284 -10.32 3.77 0.45
N THR A 285 -9.25 3.88 1.22
CA THR A 285 -7.86 3.73 0.75
C THR A 285 -7.28 2.33 0.96
N THR A 286 -7.76 1.58 1.94
CA THR A 286 -7.26 0.23 2.21
C THR A 286 -7.65 -0.77 1.11
N PRO A 287 -8.90 -0.82 0.61
CA PRO A 287 -9.32 -1.81 -0.36
C PRO A 287 -8.51 -1.84 -1.68
N PRO A 288 -8.19 -0.70 -2.34
CA PRO A 288 -7.30 -0.72 -3.51
C PRO A 288 -5.96 -1.39 -3.22
N LEU A 289 -5.34 -1.09 -2.06
CA LEU A 289 -4.07 -1.69 -1.66
C LEU A 289 -4.21 -3.19 -1.45
N LEU A 290 -5.26 -3.63 -0.72
CA LEU A 290 -5.51 -5.06 -0.49
C LEU A 290 -5.68 -5.84 -1.79
N ILE A 291 -6.33 -5.25 -2.79
CA ILE A 291 -6.52 -5.88 -4.10
C ILE A 291 -5.19 -5.95 -4.87
N VAL A 292 -4.48 -4.83 -5.00
CA VAL A 292 -3.26 -4.75 -5.81
C VAL A 292 -2.12 -5.56 -5.20
N PHE A 293 -2.04 -5.62 -3.87
CA PHE A 293 -0.99 -6.35 -3.15
C PHE A 293 -1.44 -7.74 -2.66
N TYR A 294 -2.59 -8.25 -3.10
CA TYR A 294 -3.06 -9.58 -2.68
C TYR A 294 -2.02 -10.66 -3.00
N GLN A 295 -1.44 -11.26 -1.95
CA GLN A 295 -0.34 -12.25 -2.04
C GLN A 295 0.93 -11.74 -2.78
N GLN A 296 1.04 -10.44 -3.04
CA GLN A 296 2.14 -9.79 -3.78
C GLN A 296 2.86 -8.75 -2.92
N HIS A 297 2.96 -9.01 -1.60
CA HIS A 297 3.68 -8.18 -0.65
C HIS A 297 4.54 -9.02 0.29
N SER A 298 5.59 -8.41 0.82
CA SER A 298 6.37 -9.00 1.91
C SER A 298 5.82 -8.53 3.25
N THR A 299 6.34 -9.05 4.35
CA THR A 299 5.84 -8.74 5.70
C THR A 299 6.88 -7.91 6.44
N ILE A 300 6.46 -6.87 7.16
CA ILE A 300 7.28 -6.21 8.19
C ILE A 300 6.95 -6.85 9.56
N ASP A 301 7.87 -6.77 10.52
CA ASP A 301 7.58 -7.21 11.89
C ASP A 301 6.33 -6.47 12.43
N PRO A 302 5.32 -7.18 12.99
CA PRO A 302 4.11 -6.55 13.53
C PRO A 302 4.36 -5.46 14.58
N MET A 303 5.52 -5.47 15.25
CA MET A 303 5.91 -4.42 16.20
C MET A 303 6.17 -3.06 15.52
N TRP A 304 6.31 -3.01 14.20
CA TRP A 304 6.38 -1.75 13.45
C TRP A 304 5.04 -1.06 13.25
N ASN A 305 3.91 -1.74 13.48
CA ASN A 305 2.59 -1.16 13.28
C ASN A 305 1.57 -1.72 14.29
N VAL A 306 1.71 -1.28 15.54
CA VAL A 306 0.84 -1.68 16.65
C VAL A 306 -0.33 -0.70 16.78
N ARG A 307 -1.57 -1.20 16.72
CA ARG A 307 -2.78 -0.40 16.93
C ARG A 307 -3.08 -0.15 18.42
N HIS A 308 -3.95 0.82 18.69
CA HIS A 308 -4.59 1.06 20.00
C HIS A 308 -3.65 1.41 21.15
N LEU A 309 -2.60 2.18 20.87
CA LEU A 309 -1.80 2.82 21.92
C LEU A 309 -2.55 3.97 22.62
N GLU A 310 -3.69 4.38 22.07
CA GLU A 310 -4.65 5.26 22.73
C GLU A 310 -5.46 4.46 23.77
N ARG A 311 -5.29 4.80 25.05
CA ARG A 311 -6.17 4.32 26.12
C ARG A 311 -7.59 4.79 25.82
N ASP A 312 -8.54 3.86 25.66
CA ASP A 312 -9.97 4.14 25.52
C ASP A 312 -10.46 5.05 26.65
N ARG A 313 -10.65 6.35 26.36
CA ARG A 313 -11.17 7.33 27.34
C ARG A 313 -12.61 7.01 27.78
N ASN A 314 -13.31 6.12 27.08
CA ASN A 314 -14.67 5.71 27.43
C ASN A 314 -14.77 4.59 28.48
N SER A 315 -13.64 4.00 28.91
CA SER A 315 -13.65 2.97 29.95
C SER A 315 -13.69 3.53 31.38
N ASP A 316 -13.33 4.81 31.61
CA ASP A 316 -13.16 5.38 32.95
C ASP A 316 -14.34 6.24 33.48
N VAL A 317 -15.44 6.39 32.74
CA VAL A 317 -16.57 7.26 33.16
C VAL A 317 -17.71 6.49 33.87
N ARG A 318 -17.69 5.15 33.89
CA ARG A 318 -18.77 4.36 34.51
C ARG A 318 -18.48 3.79 35.90
N GLU A 319 -17.31 4.00 36.47
CA GLU A 319 -16.94 3.37 37.76
C GLU A 319 -16.77 4.34 38.93
N LYS A 320 -17.29 5.58 38.82
CA LYS A 320 -17.28 6.57 39.94
C LYS A 320 -18.62 7.05 40.45
N HIS A 321 -19.72 6.39 40.08
CA HIS A 321 -21.02 6.59 40.72
C HIS A 321 -21.70 5.25 41.03
N ARG A 322 -21.25 4.60 42.10
CA ARG A 322 -22.07 3.74 42.96
C ARG A 322 -21.46 3.67 44.34
#